data_AF-A0A329MG19-F1
#
_entry.id   AF-A0A329MG19-F1
#
_cell.length_a   1.000
_cell.length_b   1.000
_cell.length_c   1.000
_cell.angle_alpha   90.00
_cell.angle_beta   90.00
_cell.angle_gamma   90.00
#
_symmetry.space_group_name_H-M   'P 1'
#
loop_
_entity.id
_entity.type
_entity.pdbx_description
1 polymer ?
#
loop_
_entity_poly.entity_id
_entity_poly.type
_entity_poly.pdbx_seq_one_letter_code
_entity_poly.pdbx_strand_id
1 'polypeptide(L)'
;MAVFKIEVELDWISEEGDLDSIIKAEVINGLQAKFTERIEKSTHSMLNKKLEEVAGKVTDDFLKKIMSDTVSTMTIPHKSSEWGSEVQMLTLSEFVGMRYDRYLKEKVFDKDGNTPRYSSDAKMSIHEFFINKFLEKELIGKMTALIKNARQEAEETVIKTLESNLKAQLSADLINRLNIPSLLKSLQEKAATLEAGSSE
;
A
#
# COMPACT_ATOMS: atom_id res chain seq x y z
N MET A 1 16.87 -45.45 2.99
CA MET A 1 16.39 -46.46 2.02
C MET A 1 15.35 -47.29 2.77
N ALA A 2 14.06 -47.06 2.52
CA ALA A 2 12.98 -47.67 3.31
C ALA A 2 12.55 -48.98 2.65
N VAL A 3 12.62 -50.10 3.38
CA VAL A 3 12.23 -51.43 2.91
C VAL A 3 10.98 -51.82 3.69
N PHE A 4 9.84 -51.93 2.99
CA PHE A 4 8.58 -52.35 3.59
C PHE A 4 8.34 -53.83 3.26
N LYS A 5 8.18 -54.64 4.31
CA LYS A 5 7.74 -56.04 4.20
C LYS A 5 6.23 -56.08 4.38
N ILE A 6 5.53 -56.69 3.44
CA ILE A 6 4.08 -56.93 3.51
C ILE A 6 3.90 -58.46 3.57
N GLU A 7 3.49 -58.97 4.74
CA GLU A 7 3.05 -60.35 4.93
C GLU A 7 1.52 -60.36 4.86
N VAL A 8 0.97 -61.17 3.94
CA VAL A 8 -0.47 -61.33 3.74
C VAL A 8 -0.83 -62.77 4.10
N GLU A 9 -1.48 -62.96 5.25
CA GLU A 9 -2.06 -64.24 5.65
C GLU A 9 -3.42 -64.39 4.95
N LEU A 10 -3.56 -65.42 4.10
CA LEU A 10 -4.81 -65.78 3.44
C LEU A 10 -5.30 -67.11 4.02
N ASP A 11 -6.08 -67.01 5.09
CA ASP A 11 -6.83 -68.08 5.73
C ASP A 11 -8.16 -68.28 5.00
N TRP A 12 -8.21 -69.26 4.10
CA TRP A 12 -9.41 -70.01 3.74
C TRP A 12 -9.05 -71.30 3.00
N ILE A 13 -9.37 -72.43 3.64
CA ILE A 13 -9.29 -73.79 3.11
C ILE A 13 -10.68 -74.20 2.57
N SER A 14 -10.77 -74.68 1.33
CA SER A 14 -11.21 -76.06 1.01
C SER A 14 -11.24 -76.31 -0.50
N GLU A 15 -10.41 -77.30 -0.88
CA GLU A 15 -10.60 -78.39 -1.83
C GLU A 15 -11.51 -78.23 -3.07
N GLU A 16 -10.89 -78.51 -4.23
CA GLU A 16 -11.44 -78.60 -5.60
C GLU A 16 -11.58 -77.29 -6.41
N GLY A 17 -10.58 -77.05 -7.27
CA GLY A 17 -10.78 -76.30 -8.52
C GLY A 17 -9.99 -75.01 -8.64
N ASP A 18 -9.12 -74.98 -9.65
CA ASP A 18 -8.15 -73.96 -10.09
C ASP A 18 -8.76 -72.62 -10.56
N LEU A 19 -9.64 -72.01 -9.76
CA LEU A 19 -10.26 -70.70 -10.05
C LEU A 19 -9.71 -69.57 -9.18
N ASP A 20 -9.15 -69.90 -8.02
CA ASP A 20 -8.73 -68.93 -7.02
C ASP A 20 -7.31 -68.39 -7.24
N SER A 21 -6.42 -69.24 -7.77
CA SER A 21 -5.06 -68.91 -8.22
C SER A 21 -5.05 -67.84 -9.32
N ILE A 22 -5.93 -68.00 -10.31
CA ILE A 22 -6.04 -67.12 -11.47
C ILE A 22 -6.65 -65.77 -11.07
N ILE A 23 -7.74 -65.78 -10.27
CA ILE A 23 -8.36 -64.53 -9.81
C ILE A 23 -7.43 -63.77 -8.87
N LYS A 24 -6.72 -64.44 -7.95
CA LYS A 24 -5.72 -63.79 -7.09
C LYS A 24 -4.55 -63.22 -7.89
N ALA A 25 -4.02 -63.95 -8.87
CA ALA A 25 -2.93 -63.46 -9.71
C ALA A 25 -3.36 -62.29 -10.60
N GLU A 26 -4.56 -62.33 -11.19
CA GLU A 26 -5.11 -61.27 -12.03
C GLU A 26 -5.41 -60.00 -11.21
N VAL A 27 -5.94 -60.16 -9.99
CA VAL A 27 -6.21 -59.04 -9.08
C VAL A 27 -4.92 -58.45 -8.51
N ILE A 28 -3.93 -59.27 -8.15
CA ILE A 28 -2.63 -58.80 -7.66
C ILE A 28 -1.85 -58.12 -8.78
N ASN A 29 -1.79 -58.70 -9.98
CA ASN A 29 -1.16 -58.07 -11.15
C ASN A 29 -1.92 -56.82 -11.60
N GLY A 30 -3.26 -56.85 -11.57
CA GLY A 30 -4.09 -55.70 -11.91
C GLY A 30 -3.98 -54.55 -10.90
N LEU A 31 -3.85 -54.86 -9.61
CA LEU A 31 -3.58 -53.87 -8.56
C LEU A 31 -2.14 -53.37 -8.63
N GLN A 32 -1.15 -54.23 -8.83
CA GLN A 32 0.25 -53.83 -9.01
C GLN A 32 0.44 -52.98 -10.26
N ALA A 33 -0.20 -53.32 -11.38
CA ALA A 33 -0.16 -52.53 -12.60
C ALA A 33 -0.84 -51.16 -12.40
N LYS A 34 -2.04 -51.12 -11.81
CA LYS A 34 -2.73 -49.85 -11.52
C LYS A 34 -2.01 -48.99 -10.49
N PHE A 35 -1.37 -49.62 -9.50
CA PHE A 35 -0.61 -48.93 -8.47
C PHE A 35 0.72 -48.40 -9.03
N THR A 36 1.40 -49.17 -9.88
CA THR A 36 2.62 -48.77 -10.60
C THR A 36 2.32 -47.65 -11.58
N GLU A 37 1.25 -47.75 -12.37
CA GLU A 37 0.82 -46.70 -13.30
C GLU A 37 0.45 -45.40 -12.58
N ARG A 38 -0.21 -45.49 -11.42
CA ARG A 38 -0.57 -44.32 -10.61
C ARG A 38 0.66 -43.69 -9.94
N ILE A 39 1.61 -44.49 -9.46
CA ILE A 39 2.89 -44.02 -8.92
C ILE A 39 3.72 -43.37 -10.02
N GLU A 40 3.83 -43.98 -11.19
CA GLU A 40 4.55 -43.43 -12.34
C GLU A 40 3.92 -42.13 -12.82
N LYS A 41 2.58 -42.05 -12.96
CA LYS A 41 1.90 -40.80 -13.33
C LYS A 41 2.03 -39.71 -12.27
N SER A 42 1.94 -40.05 -10.98
CA SER A 42 2.12 -39.08 -9.89
C SER A 42 3.57 -38.63 -9.76
N THR A 43 4.52 -39.53 -9.98
CA THR A 43 5.96 -39.24 -9.91
C THR A 43 6.41 -38.46 -11.13
N HIS A 44 5.97 -38.83 -12.34
CA HIS A 44 6.21 -38.06 -13.57
C HIS A 44 5.57 -36.68 -13.52
N SER A 45 4.34 -36.53 -13.02
CA SER A 45 3.72 -35.20 -12.90
C SER A 45 4.40 -34.33 -11.84
N MET A 46 4.87 -34.90 -10.73
CA MET A 46 5.63 -34.18 -9.71
C MET A 46 7.06 -33.85 -10.17
N LEU A 47 7.71 -34.76 -10.90
CA LEU A 47 9.01 -34.52 -11.53
C LEU A 47 8.89 -33.48 -12.64
N ASN A 48 7.89 -33.53 -13.50
CA ASN A 48 7.68 -32.54 -14.56
C ASN A 48 7.39 -31.16 -13.98
N LYS A 49 6.57 -31.06 -12.92
CA LYS A 49 6.34 -29.77 -12.22
C LYS A 49 7.61 -29.23 -11.57
N LYS A 50 8.39 -30.08 -10.90
CA LYS A 50 9.69 -29.67 -10.34
C LYS A 50 10.72 -29.35 -11.42
N LEU A 51 10.70 -30.06 -12.55
CA LEU A 51 11.55 -29.83 -13.70
C LEU A 51 11.18 -28.53 -14.40
N GLU A 52 9.90 -28.19 -14.53
CA GLU A 52 9.42 -26.89 -15.03
C GLU A 52 9.79 -25.75 -14.08
N GLU A 53 9.66 -25.95 -12.76
CA GLU A 53 10.04 -24.94 -11.77
C GLU A 53 11.56 -24.71 -11.74
N VAL A 54 12.35 -25.79 -11.81
CA VAL A 54 13.82 -25.73 -11.88
C VAL A 54 14.27 -25.21 -13.24
N ALA A 55 13.64 -25.60 -14.35
CA ALA A 55 13.90 -25.07 -15.67
C ALA A 55 13.58 -23.58 -15.73
N GLY A 56 12.44 -23.15 -15.17
CA GLY A 56 12.03 -21.76 -15.03
C GLY A 56 13.05 -20.94 -14.25
N LYS A 57 13.50 -21.43 -13.09
CA LYS A 57 14.55 -20.80 -12.28
C LYS A 57 15.90 -20.74 -13.02
N VAL A 58 16.28 -21.80 -13.72
CA VAL A 58 17.51 -21.83 -14.53
C VAL A 58 17.41 -20.88 -15.71
N THR A 59 16.27 -20.79 -16.41
CA THR A 59 16.06 -19.81 -17.48
C THR A 59 16.03 -18.39 -16.95
N ASP A 60 15.44 -18.14 -15.78
CA ASP A 60 15.43 -16.81 -15.17
C ASP A 60 16.82 -16.40 -14.70
N ASP A 61 17.59 -17.30 -14.10
CA ASP A 61 18.96 -17.01 -13.67
C ASP A 61 19.91 -16.89 -14.87
N PHE A 62 19.67 -17.65 -15.93
CA PHE A 62 20.37 -17.49 -17.21
C PHE A 62 20.01 -16.17 -17.90
N LEU A 63 18.74 -15.78 -17.91
CA LEU A 63 18.28 -14.48 -18.42
C LEU A 63 18.84 -13.33 -17.58
N LYS A 64 18.84 -13.43 -16.25
CA LYS A 64 19.48 -12.45 -15.37
C LYS A 64 20.97 -12.34 -15.66
N LYS A 65 21.66 -13.47 -15.84
CA LYS A 65 23.10 -13.48 -16.16
C LYS A 65 23.36 -12.87 -17.53
N ILE A 66 22.64 -13.29 -18.57
CA ILE A 66 22.76 -12.71 -19.91
C ILE A 66 22.43 -11.22 -19.90
N MET A 67 21.34 -10.81 -19.25
CA MET A 67 20.96 -9.40 -19.19
C MET A 67 21.97 -8.59 -18.39
N SER A 68 22.50 -9.13 -17.29
CA SER A 68 23.58 -8.50 -16.50
C SER A 68 24.86 -8.37 -17.34
N ASP A 69 25.26 -9.43 -18.04
CA ASP A 69 26.44 -9.46 -18.89
C ASP A 69 26.25 -8.53 -20.11
N THR A 70 25.05 -8.50 -20.69
CA THR A 70 24.67 -7.61 -21.81
C THR A 70 24.67 -6.15 -21.36
N VAL A 71 24.08 -5.84 -20.21
CA VAL A 71 24.07 -4.47 -19.64
C VAL A 71 25.49 -4.00 -19.31
N SER A 72 26.36 -4.92 -18.89
CA SER A 72 27.74 -4.63 -18.52
C SER A 72 28.65 -4.45 -19.75
N THR A 73 28.37 -5.17 -20.85
CA THR A 73 29.14 -5.11 -22.10
C THR A 73 28.59 -4.10 -23.12
N MET A 74 27.34 -3.66 -22.95
CA MET A 74 26.71 -2.71 -23.86
C MET A 74 27.32 -1.31 -23.70
N THR A 75 28.07 -0.92 -24.72
CA THR A 75 28.61 0.43 -24.87
C THR A 75 27.77 1.23 -25.85
N ILE A 76 27.38 2.45 -25.46
CA ILE A 76 26.61 3.36 -26.29
C ILE A 76 27.57 4.39 -26.91
N PRO A 77 27.64 4.48 -28.25
CA PRO A 77 28.41 5.53 -28.89
C PRO A 77 27.72 6.88 -28.66
N HIS A 78 28.44 7.82 -28.06
CA HIS A 78 27.96 9.17 -27.77
C HIS A 78 28.95 10.19 -28.32
N LYS A 79 28.47 11.11 -29.16
CA LYS A 79 29.27 12.23 -29.64
C LYS A 79 29.44 13.26 -28.53
N SER A 80 30.66 13.72 -28.30
CA SER A 80 30.95 14.77 -27.31
C SER A 80 30.38 16.13 -27.72
N SER A 81 30.18 16.37 -29.01
CA SER A 81 29.58 17.59 -29.56
C SER A 81 28.81 17.32 -30.85
N GLU A 82 27.85 18.19 -31.19
CA GLU A 82 27.04 18.07 -32.42
C GLU A 82 27.88 18.19 -33.70
N TRP A 83 29.01 18.91 -33.62
CA TRP A 83 29.88 19.23 -34.76
C TRP A 83 31.19 18.42 -34.78
N GLY A 84 31.50 17.70 -33.71
CA GLY A 84 32.72 16.90 -33.58
C GLY A 84 32.61 15.51 -34.21
N SER A 85 33.73 15.00 -34.71
CA SER A 85 33.83 13.62 -35.22
C SER A 85 34.23 12.61 -34.13
N GLU A 86 34.53 13.07 -32.92
CA GLU A 86 34.95 12.22 -31.82
C GLU A 86 33.73 11.54 -31.17
N VAL A 87 33.74 10.21 -31.16
CA VAL A 87 32.69 9.37 -30.57
C VAL A 87 33.28 8.67 -29.36
N GLN A 88 32.72 8.94 -28.18
CA GLN A 88 33.09 8.28 -26.95
C GLN A 88 32.14 7.10 -26.69
N MET A 89 32.70 5.97 -26.25
CA MET A 89 31.94 4.77 -25.94
C MET A 89 31.64 4.77 -24.45
N LEU A 90 30.39 5.07 -24.09
CA LEU A 90 29.96 5.12 -22.69
C LEU A 90 29.32 3.80 -22.28
N THR A 91 29.54 3.36 -21.05
CA THR A 91 28.76 2.26 -20.48
C THR A 91 27.30 2.68 -20.29
N LEU A 92 26.38 1.71 -20.21
CA LEU A 92 24.97 2.04 -19.98
C LEU A 92 24.77 2.87 -18.71
N SER A 93 25.51 2.58 -17.64
CA SER A 93 25.42 3.32 -16.38
C SER A 93 25.87 4.78 -16.55
N GLU A 94 26.99 5.02 -17.23
CA GLU A 94 27.49 6.38 -17.47
C GLU A 94 26.56 7.16 -18.40
N PHE A 95 26.02 6.51 -19.44
CA PHE A 95 25.06 7.12 -20.34
C PHE A 95 23.76 7.50 -19.62
N VAL A 96 23.20 6.58 -18.81
CA VAL A 96 22.01 6.85 -18.00
C VAL A 96 22.29 7.95 -16.98
N GLY A 97 23.46 7.94 -16.33
CA GLY A 97 23.89 9.00 -15.42
C GLY A 97 23.96 10.36 -16.10
N MET A 98 24.56 10.45 -17.29
CA MET A 98 24.62 11.68 -18.09
C MET A 98 23.24 12.17 -18.50
N ARG A 99 22.35 11.25 -18.93
CA ARG A 99 20.97 11.60 -19.29
C ARG A 99 20.17 12.07 -18.07
N TYR A 100 20.40 11.46 -16.92
CA TYR A 100 19.77 11.87 -15.67
C TYR A 100 20.28 13.24 -15.19
N ASP A 101 21.59 13.49 -15.29
CA ASP A 101 22.15 14.81 -14.97
C ASP A 101 21.59 15.90 -15.88
N ARG A 102 21.45 15.60 -17.17
CA ARG A 102 20.77 16.47 -18.14
C ARG A 102 19.32 16.71 -17.74
N TYR A 103 18.58 15.67 -17.37
CA TYR A 103 17.19 15.81 -16.91
C TYR A 103 17.04 16.73 -15.68
N LEU A 104 18.01 16.69 -14.77
CA LEU A 104 18.02 17.54 -13.57
C LEU A 104 18.40 19.00 -13.88
N LYS A 105 19.39 19.22 -14.75
CA LYS A 105 20.03 20.54 -14.93
C LYS A 105 19.64 21.29 -16.21
N GLU A 106 19.30 20.58 -17.28
CA GLU A 106 18.96 21.20 -18.56
C GLU A 106 17.63 21.94 -18.43
N LYS A 107 17.67 23.24 -18.72
CA LYS A 107 16.47 24.08 -18.73
C LYS A 107 15.78 23.90 -20.07
N VAL A 108 14.59 23.32 -20.05
CA VAL A 108 13.81 22.99 -21.25
C VAL A 108 12.50 23.75 -21.29
N PHE A 109 12.00 24.19 -20.13
CA PHE A 109 10.72 24.85 -20.01
C PHE A 109 10.86 26.33 -19.63
N ASP A 110 9.93 27.14 -20.11
CA ASP A 110 9.72 28.50 -19.61
C ASP A 110 9.04 28.49 -18.21
N LYS A 111 8.62 29.66 -17.72
CA LYS A 111 7.97 29.76 -16.41
C LYS A 111 6.61 29.05 -16.33
N ASP A 112 5.94 28.93 -17.48
CA ASP A 112 4.58 28.40 -17.57
C ASP A 112 4.56 26.91 -17.94
N GLY A 113 5.75 26.30 -18.13
CA GLY A 113 5.90 24.90 -18.49
C GLY A 113 5.82 24.62 -19.99
N ASN A 114 5.90 25.64 -20.84
CA ASN A 114 5.92 25.47 -22.29
C ASN A 114 7.36 25.38 -22.80
N THR A 115 7.53 24.73 -23.94
CA THR A 115 8.82 24.74 -24.64
C THR A 115 9.03 26.11 -25.27
N PRO A 116 10.06 26.87 -24.84
CA PRO A 116 10.29 28.20 -25.35
C PRO A 116 10.77 28.15 -26.81
N ARG A 117 10.52 29.22 -27.55
CA ARG A 117 11.00 29.37 -28.93
C ARG A 117 12.52 29.51 -29.00
N TYR A 118 13.14 30.09 -27.96
CA TYR A 118 14.58 30.25 -27.83
C TYR A 118 15.07 29.59 -26.55
N SER A 119 16.22 28.92 -26.61
CA SER A 119 16.82 28.24 -25.45
C SER A 119 17.17 29.20 -24.31
N SER A 120 17.43 30.48 -24.61
CA SER A 120 17.67 31.53 -23.62
C SER A 120 16.47 31.81 -22.71
N ASP A 121 15.26 31.51 -23.17
CA ASP A 121 14.03 31.75 -22.42
C ASP A 121 13.68 30.56 -21.50
N ALA A 122 14.40 29.44 -21.64
CA ALA A 122 14.24 28.28 -20.79
C ALA A 122 14.75 28.59 -19.38
N LYS A 123 13.87 28.44 -18.39
CA LYS A 123 14.12 28.82 -17.00
C LYS A 123 14.13 27.64 -16.06
N MET A 124 13.43 26.56 -16.42
CA MET A 124 13.16 25.44 -15.54
C MET A 124 13.53 24.12 -16.21
N SER A 125 14.09 23.20 -15.41
CA SER A 125 14.34 21.84 -15.86
C SER A 125 13.08 20.99 -15.81
N ILE A 126 13.14 19.83 -16.47
CA ILE A 126 12.01 18.89 -16.48
C ILE A 126 11.71 18.42 -15.04
N HIS A 127 12.74 18.10 -14.28
CA HIS A 127 12.62 17.73 -12.87
C HIS A 127 11.96 18.83 -12.04
N GLU A 128 12.45 20.07 -12.15
CA GLU A 128 11.91 21.21 -11.41
C GLU A 128 10.44 21.46 -11.75
N PHE A 129 10.04 21.30 -13.01
CA PHE A 129 8.63 21.44 -13.43
C PHE A 129 7.73 20.41 -12.74
N PHE A 130 8.12 19.13 -12.75
CA PHE A 130 7.32 18.08 -12.12
C PHE A 130 7.20 18.27 -10.61
N ILE A 131 8.31 18.64 -9.95
CA ILE A 131 8.29 18.96 -8.52
C ILE A 131 7.37 20.15 -8.25
N ASN A 132 7.51 21.24 -9.00
CA ASN A 132 6.68 22.43 -8.81
C ASN A 132 5.20 22.13 -9.02
N LYS A 133 4.83 21.38 -10.07
CA LYS A 133 3.45 20.91 -10.30
C LYS A 133 2.91 20.04 -9.17
N PHE A 134 3.73 19.14 -8.65
CA PHE A 134 3.35 18.27 -7.55
C PHE A 134 3.15 19.07 -6.26
N LEU A 135 4.11 19.94 -5.91
CA LEU A 135 4.00 20.83 -4.76
C LEU A 135 2.81 21.77 -4.88
N GLU A 136 2.58 22.36 -6.06
CA GLU A 136 1.43 23.22 -6.31
C GLU A 136 0.13 22.46 -6.02
N LYS A 137 -0.03 21.24 -6.56
CA LYS A 137 -1.22 20.42 -6.33
C LYS A 137 -1.42 20.05 -4.86
N GLU A 138 -0.37 19.56 -4.19
CA GLU A 138 -0.45 19.19 -2.78
C GLU A 138 -0.70 20.39 -1.87
N LEU A 139 0.03 21.49 -2.10
CA LEU A 139 -0.03 22.68 -1.27
C LEU A 139 -1.38 23.37 -1.43
N ILE A 140 -1.88 23.52 -2.66
CA ILE A 140 -3.23 24.07 -2.91
C ILE A 140 -4.29 23.18 -2.25
N GLY A 141 -4.16 21.85 -2.35
CA GLY A 141 -5.07 20.90 -1.69
C GLY A 141 -5.11 21.08 -0.18
N LYS A 142 -3.93 21.07 0.47
CA LYS A 142 -3.80 21.25 1.94
C LYS A 142 -4.25 22.64 2.39
N MET A 143 -3.90 23.69 1.65
CA MET A 143 -4.28 25.07 1.95
C MET A 143 -5.79 25.27 1.85
N THR A 144 -6.43 24.70 0.82
CA THR A 144 -7.89 24.75 0.66
C THR A 144 -8.60 24.03 1.81
N ALA A 145 -8.09 22.86 2.22
CA ALA A 145 -8.61 22.14 3.37
C ALA A 145 -8.46 22.93 4.69
N LEU A 146 -7.30 23.54 4.91
CA LEU A 146 -7.04 24.39 6.08
C LEU A 146 -7.98 25.59 6.13
N ILE A 147 -8.17 26.29 5.00
CA ILE A 147 -9.10 27.44 4.92
C ILE A 147 -10.52 27.00 5.22
N LYS A 148 -10.96 25.86 4.69
CA LYS A 148 -12.30 25.31 4.95
C LYS A 148 -12.48 24.99 6.42
N ASN A 149 -11.51 24.31 7.03
CA ASN A 149 -11.56 23.95 8.45
C ASN A 149 -11.55 25.19 9.35
N ALA A 150 -10.69 26.17 9.07
CA ALA A 150 -10.63 27.41 9.83
C ALA A 150 -11.94 28.21 9.75
N ARG A 151 -12.60 28.22 8.59
CA ARG A 151 -13.95 28.83 8.46
C ARG A 151 -14.98 28.10 9.30
N GLN A 152 -15.01 26.78 9.23
CA GLN A 152 -15.95 25.98 10.02
C GLN A 152 -15.72 26.13 11.53
N GLU A 153 -14.46 26.14 11.97
CA GLU A 153 -14.08 26.35 13.36
C GLU A 153 -14.46 27.76 13.85
N ALA A 154 -14.28 28.78 13.00
CA ALA A 154 -14.73 30.13 13.30
C ALA A 154 -16.26 30.21 13.41
N GLU A 155 -17.01 29.57 12.50
CA GLU A 155 -18.47 29.49 12.57
C GLU A 155 -18.94 28.79 13.85
N GLU A 156 -18.38 27.63 14.19
CA GLU A 156 -18.71 26.92 15.43
C GLU A 156 -18.38 27.74 16.67
N THR A 157 -17.26 28.46 16.66
CA THR A 157 -16.86 29.33 17.77
C THR A 157 -17.81 30.51 17.91
N VAL A 158 -18.23 31.12 16.80
CA VAL A 158 -19.24 32.20 16.80
C VAL A 158 -20.58 31.68 17.31
N ILE A 159 -21.03 30.50 16.88
CA ILE A 159 -22.27 29.89 17.37
C ILE A 159 -22.17 29.61 18.87
N LYS A 160 -21.09 28.96 19.34
CA LYS A 160 -20.89 28.65 20.77
C LYS A 160 -20.84 29.91 21.63
N THR A 161 -20.15 30.96 21.17
CA THR A 161 -20.07 32.23 21.90
C THR A 161 -21.40 32.97 21.93
N LEU A 162 -22.16 32.97 20.82
CA LEU A 162 -23.53 33.50 20.79
C LEU A 162 -24.46 32.71 21.71
N GLU A 163 -24.45 31.39 21.66
CA GLU A 163 -25.28 30.54 22.54
C GLU A 163 -24.97 30.78 24.02
N SER A 164 -23.68 30.84 24.38
CA SER A 164 -23.25 31.10 25.75
C SER A 164 -23.70 32.49 26.22
N ASN A 165 -23.49 33.52 25.40
CA ASN A 165 -23.92 34.88 25.71
C ASN A 165 -25.44 35.00 25.84
N LEU A 166 -26.20 34.37 24.94
CA LEU A 166 -27.66 34.35 25.01
C LEU A 166 -28.15 33.64 26.28
N LYS A 167 -27.57 32.48 26.64
CA LYS A 167 -27.89 31.78 27.90
C LYS A 167 -27.59 32.63 29.13
N ALA A 168 -26.44 33.32 29.13
CA ALA A 168 -26.05 34.20 30.23
C ALA A 168 -27.01 35.40 30.36
N GLN A 169 -27.34 36.06 29.25
CA GLN A 169 -28.26 37.21 29.23
C GLN A 169 -29.69 36.80 29.63
N LEU A 170 -30.21 35.69 29.12
CA LEU A 170 -31.54 35.20 29.48
C LEU A 170 -31.61 34.81 30.97
N SER A 171 -30.56 34.17 31.50
CA SER A 171 -30.48 33.82 32.93
C SER A 171 -30.47 35.09 33.80
N ALA A 172 -29.69 36.09 33.41
CA ALA A 172 -29.66 37.38 34.10
C ALA A 172 -31.01 38.11 34.03
N ASP A 173 -31.67 38.13 32.87
CA ASP A 173 -32.98 38.76 32.71
C ASP A 173 -34.07 38.03 33.51
N LEU A 174 -34.04 36.69 33.56
CA LEU A 174 -34.95 35.89 34.40
C LEU A 174 -34.76 36.20 35.89
N ILE A 175 -33.51 36.24 36.39
CA ILE A 175 -33.22 36.56 37.79
C ILE A 175 -33.74 37.96 38.15
N ASN A 176 -33.54 38.93 37.25
CA ASN A 176 -33.99 40.29 37.44
C ASN A 176 -35.53 40.39 37.41
N ARG A 177 -36.20 39.79 36.42
CA ARG A 177 -37.68 39.82 36.31
C ARG A 177 -38.38 39.11 37.45
N LEU A 178 -37.81 37.99 37.92
CA LEU A 178 -38.35 37.25 39.06
C LEU A 178 -38.01 37.91 40.42
N ASN A 179 -37.22 38.99 40.40
CA ASN A 179 -36.78 39.75 41.58
C ASN A 179 -36.26 38.83 42.71
N ILE A 180 -35.59 37.73 42.33
CA ILE A 180 -35.13 36.66 43.22
C ILE A 180 -34.29 37.21 44.39
N PRO A 181 -33.40 38.20 44.20
CA PRO A 181 -32.65 38.78 45.31
C PRO A 181 -33.54 39.39 46.39
N SER A 182 -34.61 40.08 46.00
CA SER A 182 -35.57 40.66 46.95
C SER A 182 -36.40 39.59 47.65
N LEU A 183 -36.78 38.53 46.94
CA LEU A 183 -37.50 37.39 47.50
C LEU A 183 -36.63 36.62 48.51
N LEU A 184 -35.35 36.36 48.19
CA LEU A 184 -34.43 35.71 49.10
C LEU A 184 -34.13 36.57 50.33
N LYS A 185 -33.99 37.89 50.15
CA LYS A 185 -33.77 38.82 51.25
C LYS A 185 -34.99 38.87 52.18
N SER A 186 -36.20 38.95 51.63
CA SER A 186 -37.43 38.91 52.42
C SER A 186 -37.67 37.56 53.10
N LEU A 187 -37.27 36.44 52.47
CA LEU A 187 -37.31 35.11 53.10
C LEU A 187 -36.27 34.99 54.24
N GLN A 188 -35.07 35.53 54.07
CA GLN A 188 -34.05 35.58 55.12
C GLN A 188 -34.46 36.46 56.29
N GLU A 189 -35.03 37.64 56.03
CA GLU A 189 -35.57 38.53 57.07
C GLU A 189 -36.74 37.86 57.82
N LYS A 190 -37.61 37.12 57.11
CA LYS A 190 -38.64 36.29 57.75
C LYS A 190 -38.09 35.12 58.55
N ALA A 191 -37.04 34.45 58.08
CA ALA A 191 -36.42 33.34 58.81
C ALA A 191 -35.72 33.83 60.09
N ALA A 192 -34.98 34.94 60.01
CA ALA A 192 -34.30 35.53 61.16
C ALA A 192 -35.27 36.03 62.24
N THR A 193 -36.44 36.55 61.85
CA THR A 193 -37.50 36.93 62.80
C THR A 193 -38.18 35.73 63.46
N LEU A 194 -38.30 34.60 62.76
CA LEU A 194 -38.80 33.34 63.32
C LEU A 194 -37.80 32.69 64.30
N GLU A 195 -36.50 32.75 64.01
CA GLU A 195 -35.45 32.28 64.93
C GLU A 195 -35.31 33.19 66.16
N ALA A 196 -35.47 34.50 66.01
CA ALA A 196 -35.46 35.44 67.14
C ALA A 196 -36.71 35.30 68.04
N GLY A 197 -37.88 34.97 67.47
CA GLY A 197 -39.13 34.76 68.20
C GLY A 197 -39.28 33.37 68.85
N SER A 198 -38.34 32.45 68.64
CA SER A 198 -38.35 31.09 69.23
C SER A 198 -37.35 30.91 70.38
N SER A 199 -36.75 32.02 70.86
CA SER A 199 -35.79 32.06 71.96
C SER A 199 -36.31 32.77 73.24
N GLU A 200 -37.63 32.98 73.37
CA GLU A 200 -38.30 33.41 74.62
C GLU A 200 -38.92 32.25 75.39
#